data_AF-A0A7L1LB55-F1
#
_entry.id   AF-A0A7L1LB55-F1
#
_cell.length_a   1.000
_cell.length_b   1.000
_cell.length_c   1.000
_cell.angle_alpha   90.00
_cell.angle_beta   90.00
_cell.angle_gamma   90.00
#
_symmetry.space_group_name_H-M   'P 1'
#
loop_
_entity.id
_entity.type
_entity.pdbx_description
1 polymer ?
#
loop_
_entity_poly.entity_id
_entity_poly.type
_entity_poly.pdbx_seq_one_letter_code
_entity_poly.pdbx_strand_id
1 'polypeptide(L)'
;AALSPFAATRRIGHPYQNRTPPKRKKPRTSFSRVQICELEKRFHRQKYLASAERATLAKALKMTDAQVKTWFQNRRTKWRRQTAEEREAERQQANRLMLHLQQEAFQKSLSQPLPQDPLCMHNSSLYALQNLQPWAEDNKVTSVSGVASVV
;
A
#
# COMPACT_ATOMS: atom_id res chain seq x y z
N ALA A 1 -16.73 12.65 23.79
CA ALA A 1 -15.69 11.66 24.18
C ALA A 1 -15.24 10.93 22.92
N ALA A 2 -14.03 11.21 22.43
CA ALA A 2 -13.48 10.53 21.25
C ALA A 2 -12.91 9.17 21.67
N LEU A 3 -13.40 8.09 21.08
CA LEU A 3 -12.89 6.74 21.30
C LEU A 3 -11.50 6.64 20.63
N SER A 4 -10.43 6.63 21.42
CA SER A 4 -9.08 6.39 20.93
C SER A 4 -9.03 5.04 20.18
N PRO A 5 -8.51 4.99 18.94
CA PRO A 5 -8.42 3.74 18.21
C PRO A 5 -7.46 2.80 18.94
N PHE A 6 -7.91 1.57 19.22
CA PHE A 6 -7.08 0.51 19.77
C PHE A 6 -5.89 0.27 18.84
N ALA A 7 -4.74 0.86 19.17
CA ALA A 7 -3.48 0.50 18.55
C ALA A 7 -3.16 -0.93 18.97
N ALA A 8 -3.35 -1.89 18.07
CA ALA A 8 -2.97 -3.28 18.30
C ALA A 8 -1.47 -3.34 18.59
N THR A 9 -1.10 -3.45 19.87
CA THR A 9 0.29 -3.57 20.31
C THR A 9 0.91 -4.80 19.65
N ARG A 10 1.75 -4.59 18.63
CA ARG A 10 2.47 -5.68 17.97
C ARG A 10 3.29 -6.38 19.05
N ARG A 11 3.05 -7.68 19.28
CA ARG A 11 3.87 -8.51 20.18
C ARG A 11 5.28 -8.64 19.58
N ILE A 12 6.13 -7.66 19.83
CA ILE A 12 7.54 -7.65 19.40
C ILE A 12 8.27 -8.70 20.24
N GLY A 13 8.84 -9.70 19.56
CA GLY A 13 9.64 -10.74 20.22
C GLY A 13 11.04 -10.26 20.58
N HIS A 14 11.81 -11.13 21.25
CA HIS A 14 13.19 -10.83 21.63
C HIS A 14 14.13 -10.75 20.41
N PRO A 15 15.04 -9.76 20.38
CA PRO A 15 15.98 -9.55 19.27
C PRO A 15 16.92 -10.74 19.12
N TYR A 16 17.37 -10.99 17.88
CA TYR A 16 18.22 -12.13 17.56
C TYR A 16 19.59 -12.07 18.28
N GLN A 17 20.12 -10.87 18.50
CA GLN A 17 21.40 -10.61 19.18
C GLN A 17 21.46 -11.19 20.61
N ASN A 18 20.30 -11.30 21.28
CA ASN A 18 20.23 -11.77 22.67
C ASN A 18 20.05 -13.29 22.76
N ARG A 19 20.09 -14.02 21.64
CA ARG A 19 19.92 -15.47 21.62
C ARG A 19 21.29 -16.14 21.63
N THR A 20 21.46 -17.11 22.53
CA THR A 20 22.62 -17.98 22.52
C THR A 20 22.72 -18.70 21.16
N PRO A 21 23.86 -18.60 20.46
CA PRO A 21 24.04 -19.26 19.17
C PRO A 21 23.79 -20.78 19.27
N PRO A 22 23.07 -21.40 18.31
CA PRO A 22 22.82 -22.84 18.35
C PRO A 22 24.13 -23.63 18.32
N LYS A 23 24.37 -24.45 19.37
CA LYS A 23 25.62 -25.23 19.53
C LYS A 23 25.89 -26.23 18.40
N ARG A 24 24.88 -26.67 17.64
CA ARG A 24 25.04 -27.55 16.46
C ARG A 24 23.95 -27.28 15.40
N LYS A 25 24.36 -27.02 14.16
CA LYS A 25 23.47 -26.93 13.00
C LYS A 25 23.17 -28.36 12.52
N LYS A 26 21.90 -28.79 12.59
CA LYS A 26 21.50 -30.04 11.92
C LYS A 26 21.61 -29.85 10.39
N PRO A 27 22.03 -30.88 9.63
CA PRO A 27 22.01 -30.83 8.17
C PRO A 27 20.63 -30.42 7.66
N ARG A 28 20.59 -29.55 6.64
CA ARG A 28 19.32 -29.18 5.99
C ARG A 28 18.83 -30.40 5.21
N THR A 29 17.62 -30.83 5.51
CA THR A 29 16.93 -31.88 4.76
C THR A 29 15.89 -31.24 3.86
N SER A 30 15.82 -31.70 2.60
CA SER A 30 14.74 -31.33 1.68
C SER A 30 13.64 -32.38 1.73
N PHE A 31 12.38 -31.96 1.74
CA PHE A 31 11.24 -32.87 1.67
C PHE A 31 10.94 -33.23 0.23
N SER A 32 10.50 -34.47 -0.01
CA SER A 32 10.08 -34.90 -1.34
C SER A 32 8.83 -34.16 -1.80
N ARG A 33 8.58 -34.13 -3.12
CA ARG A 33 7.39 -33.50 -3.68
C ARG A 33 6.09 -34.11 -3.13
N VAL A 34 6.06 -35.43 -2.94
CA VAL A 34 4.92 -36.14 -2.36
C VAL A 34 4.69 -35.71 -0.91
N GLN A 35 5.75 -35.62 -0.10
CA GLN A 35 5.65 -35.13 1.28
C GLN A 35 5.10 -33.71 1.33
N ILE A 36 5.61 -32.80 0.49
CA ILE A 36 5.14 -31.41 0.42
C ILE A 36 3.65 -31.37 0.02
N CYS A 37 3.25 -32.14 -0.99
CA CYS A 37 1.88 -32.16 -1.47
C CYS A 37 0.89 -32.60 -0.38
N GLU A 38 1.17 -33.68 0.35
CA GLU A 38 0.29 -34.15 1.42
C GLU A 38 0.27 -33.20 2.63
N LEU A 39 1.41 -32.57 2.96
CA LEU A 39 1.47 -31.53 3.99
C LEU A 39 0.61 -30.31 3.60
N GLU A 40 0.67 -29.87 2.34
CA GLU A 40 -0.15 -28.77 1.83
C GLU A 40 -1.63 -29.12 1.79
N LYS A 41 -1.98 -30.31 1.33
CA LYS A 41 -3.36 -30.84 1.33
C LYS A 41 -3.93 -30.87 2.75
N ARG A 42 -3.18 -31.39 3.73
CA ARG A 42 -3.61 -31.38 5.13
C ARG A 42 -3.73 -29.96 5.68
N PHE A 43 -2.77 -29.08 5.37
CA PHE A 43 -2.81 -27.68 5.79
C PHE A 43 -3.99 -26.92 5.18
N HIS A 44 -4.38 -27.22 3.95
CA HIS A 44 -5.55 -26.63 3.33
C HIS A 44 -6.80 -26.88 4.18
N ARG A 45 -6.98 -28.14 4.61
CA ARG A 45 -8.09 -28.57 5.48
C ARG A 45 -7.99 -28.03 6.92
N GLN A 46 -6.79 -27.98 7.49
CA GLN A 46 -6.61 -27.63 8.90
C GLN A 46 -5.26 -26.92 9.14
N LYS A 47 -5.32 -25.67 9.62
CA LYS A 47 -4.10 -24.83 9.80
C LYS A 47 -3.28 -25.21 11.05
N TYR A 48 -3.90 -25.89 12.01
CA TYR A 48 -3.32 -26.25 13.31
C TYR A 48 -3.64 -27.71 13.62
N LEU A 49 -2.62 -28.54 13.80
CA LEU A 49 -2.81 -29.96 14.15
C LEU A 49 -2.63 -30.19 15.65
N ALA A 50 -3.50 -31.01 16.23
CA ALA A 50 -3.32 -31.56 17.57
C ALA A 50 -2.11 -32.53 17.60
N SER A 51 -1.64 -32.86 18.81
CA SER A 51 -0.45 -33.71 18.97
C SER A 51 -0.61 -35.09 18.33
N ALA A 52 -1.76 -35.75 18.58
CA ALA A 52 -2.05 -37.07 18.02
C ALA A 52 -2.13 -37.04 16.48
N GLU A 53 -2.82 -36.06 15.90
CA GLU A 53 -2.95 -35.91 14.45
C GLU A 53 -1.59 -35.68 13.78
N ARG A 54 -0.72 -34.90 14.42
CA ARG A 54 0.64 -34.64 13.96
C ARG A 54 1.47 -35.91 13.94
N ALA A 55 1.40 -36.71 15.01
CA ALA A 55 2.09 -37.99 15.11
C ALA A 55 1.65 -38.98 14.02
N THR A 56 0.34 -39.04 13.73
CA THR A 56 -0.20 -39.88 12.64
C THR A 56 0.31 -39.43 11.28
N LEU A 57 0.29 -38.12 11.00
CA LEU A 57 0.80 -37.58 9.73
C LEU A 57 2.30 -37.82 9.56
N ALA A 58 3.08 -37.66 10.64
CA ALA A 58 4.51 -37.93 10.66
C ALA A 58 4.82 -39.39 10.29
N LYS A 59 4.08 -40.35 10.88
CA LYS A 59 4.19 -41.78 10.55
C LYS A 59 3.86 -42.06 9.08
N ALA A 60 2.77 -41.47 8.56
CA ALA A 60 2.34 -41.66 7.18
C ALA A 60 3.37 -41.15 6.16
N LEU A 61 4.01 -40.00 6.43
CA LEU A 61 4.97 -39.37 5.53
C LEU A 61 6.42 -39.77 5.76
N LYS A 62 6.68 -40.70 6.70
CA LYS A 62 8.02 -41.10 7.14
C LYS A 62 8.87 -39.90 7.59
N MET A 63 8.25 -39.00 8.34
CA MET A 63 8.87 -37.81 8.93
C MET A 63 8.84 -37.90 10.45
N THR A 64 9.66 -37.09 11.12
CA THR A 64 9.58 -36.93 12.59
C THR A 64 8.46 -35.95 12.98
N ASP A 65 7.88 -36.12 14.18
CA ASP A 65 6.87 -35.17 14.70
C ASP A 65 7.40 -33.73 14.70
N ALA A 66 8.67 -33.54 15.06
CA ALA A 66 9.35 -32.26 15.04
C ALA A 66 9.45 -31.62 13.65
N GLN A 67 9.67 -32.42 12.60
CA GLN A 67 9.68 -31.92 11.22
C GLN A 67 8.29 -31.46 10.80
N VAL A 68 7.24 -32.24 11.08
CA VAL A 68 5.85 -31.84 10.78
C VAL A 68 5.48 -30.58 11.57
N LYS A 69 5.83 -30.51 12.87
CA LYS A 69 5.62 -29.32 13.71
C LYS A 69 6.28 -28.09 13.11
N THR A 70 7.53 -28.20 12.72
CA THR A 70 8.33 -27.11 12.13
C THR A 70 7.74 -26.69 10.78
N TRP A 71 7.36 -27.64 9.95
CA TRP A 71 6.73 -27.36 8.65
C TRP A 71 5.41 -26.61 8.82
N PHE A 72 4.52 -27.05 9.72
CA PHE A 72 3.25 -26.36 10.01
C PHE A 72 3.47 -24.97 10.63
N GLN A 73 4.50 -24.79 11.45
CA GLN A 73 4.87 -23.48 11.97
C GLN A 73 5.31 -22.54 10.84
N ASN A 74 6.22 -22.99 9.98
CA ASN A 74 6.72 -22.23 8.85
C ASN A 74 5.60 -21.92 7.85
N ARG A 75 4.73 -22.88 7.57
CA ARG A 75 3.59 -22.71 6.66
C ARG A 75 2.61 -21.66 7.17
N ARG A 76 2.29 -21.67 8.48
CA ARG A 76 1.46 -20.61 9.10
C ARG A 76 2.11 -19.24 9.04
N THR A 77 3.42 -19.14 9.25
CA THR A 77 4.14 -17.87 9.10
C THR A 77 4.06 -17.35 7.67
N LYS A 78 4.31 -18.21 6.67
CA LYS A 78 4.17 -17.85 5.25
C LYS A 78 2.73 -17.44 4.92
N TRP A 79 1.74 -18.19 5.40
CA TRP A 79 0.31 -17.87 5.19
C TRP A 79 -0.06 -16.50 5.77
N ARG A 80 0.29 -16.21 7.04
CA ARG A 80 0.03 -14.89 7.63
C ARG A 80 0.72 -13.76 6.87
N ARG A 81 1.96 -13.99 6.40
CA ARG A 81 2.68 -13.00 5.59
C ARG A 81 1.94 -12.72 4.28
N GLN A 82 1.54 -13.77 3.55
CA GLN A 82 0.78 -13.64 2.29
C GLN A 82 -0.53 -12.86 2.50
N THR A 83 -1.30 -13.19 3.53
CA THR A 83 -2.56 -12.49 3.83
C THR A 83 -2.35 -11.03 4.26
N ALA A 84 -1.23 -10.72 4.94
CA ALA A 84 -0.90 -9.35 5.31
C ALA A 84 -0.44 -8.53 4.09
N GLU A 85 0.36 -9.13 3.21
CA GLU A 85 0.84 -8.50 1.97
C GLU A 85 -0.32 -8.20 1.01
N GLU A 86 -1.28 -9.12 0.87
CA GLU A 86 -2.48 -8.93 0.07
C GLU A 86 -3.31 -7.74 0.58
N ARG A 87 -3.60 -7.71 1.89
CA ARG A 87 -4.32 -6.59 2.52
C ARG A 87 -3.58 -5.25 2.38
N GLU A 88 -2.25 -5.28 2.46
CA GLU A 88 -1.43 -4.08 2.28
C GLU A 88 -1.43 -3.61 0.82
N ALA A 89 -1.39 -4.53 -0.14
CA ALA A 89 -1.48 -4.20 -1.57
C ALA A 89 -2.84 -3.57 -1.92
N GLU A 90 -3.94 -4.13 -1.40
CA GLU A 90 -5.29 -3.54 -1.52
C GLU A 90 -5.33 -2.12 -0.92
N ARG A 91 -4.77 -1.94 0.28
CA ARG A 91 -4.67 -0.64 0.93
C ARG A 91 -3.88 0.36 0.08
N GLN A 92 -2.76 -0.06 -0.49
CA GLN A 92 -1.94 0.78 -1.37
C GLN A 92 -2.67 1.13 -2.67
N GLN A 93 -3.42 0.19 -3.26
CA GLN A 93 -4.24 0.47 -4.43
C GLN A 93 -5.33 1.50 -4.11
N ALA A 94 -6.04 1.34 -3.00
CA ALA A 94 -7.04 2.31 -2.55
C ALA A 94 -6.44 3.70 -2.32
N ASN A 95 -5.25 3.78 -1.71
CA ASN A 95 -4.54 5.05 -1.54
C ASN A 95 -4.15 5.69 -2.88
N ARG A 96 -3.67 4.91 -3.86
CA ARG A 96 -3.36 5.40 -5.21
C ARG A 96 -4.59 5.96 -5.90
N LEU A 97 -5.73 5.26 -5.83
CA LEU A 97 -6.98 5.71 -6.43
C LEU A 97 -7.50 7.00 -5.79
N MET A 98 -7.42 7.11 -4.45
CA MET A 98 -7.80 8.33 -3.73
C MET A 98 -6.94 9.52 -4.18
N LEU A 99 -5.62 9.34 -4.26
CA LEU A 99 -4.70 10.39 -4.69
C LEU A 99 -4.98 10.85 -6.13
N HIS A 100 -5.24 9.90 -7.03
CA HIS A 100 -5.61 10.21 -8.41
C HIS A 100 -6.91 11.03 -8.48
N LEU A 101 -7.94 10.62 -7.73
CA LEU A 101 -9.22 11.32 -7.71
C LEU A 101 -9.08 12.76 -7.17
N GLN A 102 -8.23 12.96 -6.16
CA GLN A 102 -7.92 14.29 -5.65
C GLN A 102 -7.22 15.15 -6.71
N GLN A 103 -6.29 14.58 -7.47
CA GLN A 103 -5.61 15.28 -8.55
C GLN A 103 -6.56 15.64 -9.70
N GLU A 104 -7.48 14.74 -10.07
CA GLU A 104 -8.52 15.02 -11.04
C GLU A 104 -9.48 16.11 -10.57
N ALA A 105 -9.91 16.10 -9.30
CA ALA A 105 -10.76 17.14 -8.74
C ALA A 105 -10.06 18.51 -8.76
N PHE A 106 -8.77 18.55 -8.42
CA PHE A 106 -7.97 19.77 -8.46
C PHE A 106 -7.77 20.27 -9.90
N GLN A 107 -7.43 19.39 -10.84
CA GLN A 107 -7.31 19.75 -12.25
C GLN A 107 -8.65 20.24 -12.84
N LYS A 108 -9.77 19.63 -12.45
CA LYS A 108 -11.11 20.13 -12.81
C LYS A 108 -11.33 21.53 -12.25
N SER A 109 -10.97 21.82 -11.00
CA SER A 109 -11.09 23.19 -10.47
C SER A 109 -10.22 24.23 -11.20
N LEU A 110 -9.09 23.82 -11.80
CA LEU A 110 -8.23 24.71 -12.60
C LEU A 110 -8.69 24.87 -14.05
N SER A 111 -9.30 23.83 -14.63
CA SER A 111 -9.72 23.81 -16.05
C SER A 111 -11.16 24.22 -16.28
N GLN A 112 -11.98 24.27 -15.23
CA GLN A 112 -13.33 24.81 -15.32
C GLN A 112 -13.24 26.33 -15.42
N PRO A 113 -13.72 26.98 -16.49
CA PRO A 113 -13.86 28.44 -16.46
C PRO A 113 -14.75 28.77 -15.26
N LEU A 114 -14.24 29.60 -14.35
CA LEU A 114 -15.03 30.14 -13.23
C LEU A 114 -16.40 30.55 -13.80
N PRO A 115 -17.53 30.10 -13.21
CA PRO A 115 -18.83 30.58 -13.65
C PRO A 115 -18.79 32.11 -13.60
N GLN A 116 -19.09 32.77 -14.72
CA GLN A 116 -19.10 34.22 -14.79
C GLN A 116 -20.01 34.72 -13.67
N ASP A 117 -19.44 35.57 -12.81
CA ASP A 117 -20.19 36.14 -11.68
C ASP A 117 -21.44 36.81 -12.26
N PRO A 118 -22.66 36.39 -11.84
CA PRO A 118 -23.88 37.00 -12.32
C PRO A 118 -23.83 38.53 -12.16
N LEU A 119 -23.19 39.07 -11.13
CA LEU A 119 -23.07 40.52 -10.93
C LEU A 119 -22.19 41.20 -11.99
N CYS A 120 -21.17 40.50 -12.51
CA CYS A 120 -20.32 40.98 -13.59
C CYS A 120 -21.08 41.07 -14.91
N MET A 121 -22.02 40.15 -15.17
CA MET A 121 -22.80 40.14 -16.42
C MET A 121 -23.85 41.26 -16.50
N HIS A 122 -24.37 41.70 -15.35
CA HIS A 122 -25.44 42.70 -15.30
C HIS A 122 -24.91 44.14 -15.14
N ASN A 123 -23.62 44.32 -14.81
CA ASN A 123 -23.00 45.64 -14.67
C ASN A 123 -22.06 45.92 -15.86
N SER A 124 -22.45 46.87 -16.71
CA SER A 124 -21.73 47.21 -17.95
C SER A 124 -20.26 47.59 -17.74
N SER A 125 -19.95 48.30 -16.66
CA SER A 125 -18.57 48.68 -16.31
C SER A 125 -17.72 47.49 -15.88
N LEU A 126 -18.26 46.59 -15.05
CA LEU A 126 -17.55 45.37 -14.63
C LEU A 126 -17.38 44.40 -15.80
N TYR A 127 -18.38 44.29 -16.68
CA TYR A 127 -18.31 43.49 -17.90
C TYR A 127 -17.19 43.96 -18.84
N ALA A 128 -17.06 45.27 -19.03
CA ALA A 128 -15.99 45.85 -19.86
C ALA A 128 -14.59 45.55 -19.29
N LEU A 129 -14.42 45.67 -17.97
CA LEU A 129 -13.15 45.36 -17.30
C LEU A 129 -12.78 43.87 -17.39
N GLN A 130 -13.77 42.97 -17.28
CA GLN A 130 -13.59 41.53 -17.44
C GLN A 130 -13.04 41.17 -18.84
N ASN A 131 -13.49 41.85 -19.90
CA ASN A 131 -13.07 41.60 -21.27
C ASN A 131 -11.65 42.10 -21.57
N LEU A 132 -11.20 43.14 -20.88
CA LEU A 132 -9.86 43.70 -21.05
C LEU A 132 -8.77 42.86 -20.39
N GLN A 133 -9.14 41.93 -19.48
CA GLN A 133 -8.25 41.07 -18.69
C GLN A 133 -6.88 41.70 -18.36
N PRO A 134 -6.84 42.88 -17.71
CA PRO A 134 -5.58 43.61 -17.49
C PRO A 134 -4.59 42.86 -16.58
N TRP A 135 -5.04 41.82 -15.85
CA TRP A 135 -4.24 40.96 -14.98
C TRP A 135 -3.74 39.67 -15.65
N ALA A 136 -4.10 39.39 -16.90
CA ALA A 136 -3.72 38.16 -17.60
C ALA A 136 -2.33 38.24 -18.28
N GLU A 137 -1.67 39.39 -18.20
CA GLU A 137 -0.37 39.63 -18.82
C GLU A 137 0.78 39.12 -17.96
N ASP A 138 1.18 37.87 -18.18
CA ASP A 138 2.54 37.41 -17.91
C ASP A 138 2.94 36.39 -18.98
N ASN A 139 3.07 36.85 -20.25
CA ASN A 139 3.89 36.20 -21.29
C ASN A 139 3.89 37.02 -22.60
N LYS A 140 4.53 38.19 -22.61
CA LYS A 140 5.30 38.71 -23.76
C LYS A 140 6.04 39.98 -23.36
N VAL A 141 7.27 39.80 -22.90
CA VAL A 141 8.26 40.88 -22.76
C VAL A 141 8.41 41.59 -24.12
N THR A 142 7.89 42.81 -24.16
CA THR A 142 8.36 43.99 -24.90
C THR A 142 9.25 43.73 -26.12
N SER A 143 8.67 43.89 -27.31
CA SER A 143 9.42 44.36 -28.47
C SER A 143 8.58 45.37 -29.24
N VAL A 144 8.86 46.65 -29.03
CA VAL A 144 8.90 47.66 -30.10
C VAL A 144 9.85 48.77 -29.67
N SER A 145 11.01 48.80 -30.32
CA SER A 145 11.90 49.96 -30.36
C SER A 145 11.37 51.01 -31.35
N GLY A 146 11.58 52.28 -30.99
CA GLY A 146 11.63 53.41 -31.92
C GLY A 146 10.61 54.50 -31.62
N VAL A 147 10.94 55.79 -31.57
CA VAL A 147 12.19 56.54 -31.71
C VAL A 147 11.89 57.92 -31.09
N ALA A 148 12.76 58.42 -30.20
CA ALA A 148 12.74 59.82 -29.79
C ALA A 148 14.03 60.46 -30.31
N SER A 149 13.93 61.24 -31.39
CA SER A 149 14.99 62.15 -31.83
C SER A 149 14.71 63.54 -31.27
N VAL A 150 15.65 63.97 -30.44
CA VAL A 150 15.93 65.33 -29.94
C VAL A 150 15.98 66.33 -31.09
N VAL A 151 15.32 67.49 -30.98
CA VAL A 151 15.89 68.83 -30.65
C VAL A 151 14.80 69.71 -30.06
#